data_AF-A0A1J4UWP3-F1
#
_entry.id   AF-A0A1J4UWP3-F1
#
_cell.length_a   1.000
_cell.length_b   1.000
_cell.length_c   1.000
_cell.angle_alpha   90.00
_cell.angle_beta   90.00
_cell.angle_gamma   90.00
#
_symmetry.space_group_name_H-M   'P 1'
#
loop_
_entity.id
_entity.type
_entity.pdbx_description
1 polymer ?
#
loop_
_entity_poly.entity_id
_entity_poly.type
_entity_poly.pdbx_seq_one_letter_code
_entity_poly.pdbx_strand_id
1 'polypeptide(L)'
;MPVEYSFDGELFLVEDAASVQSLYKGFFGTPFKGKGDKLELSPEEALYLMDVRNASCKKGGKEQSFNALAKQFKDRKKFLARYFCMRDWRDRGLVARPVSEASGSYGRAPSVKYPSTDYKSPRVKAKALFFPDDLFAVIDEPEEGAKLYDEEWFGQYATYKSRKHGSFLKLDAYETVFLARHGGMKLNVSVESVVKEAVKRRPDFESLYAVFEDWRLRGFVLKTGFKFGTHFRLYFPGARANASNDEWVHSKHVIHVFPRDARLLISEWARAIRVAHGVKKT
;
A
#
# COMPACT_ATOMS: atom_id res chain seq x y z
N MET A 1 -10.05 -41.97 -10.78
CA MET A 1 -11.26 -42.18 -9.97
C MET A 1 -11.65 -40.85 -9.34
N PRO A 2 -12.95 -40.55 -9.23
CA PRO A 2 -13.40 -39.39 -8.45
C PRO A 2 -12.93 -39.55 -7.00
N VAL A 3 -12.47 -38.45 -6.40
CA VAL A 3 -12.01 -38.43 -5.01
C VAL A 3 -13.24 -38.52 -4.11
N GLU A 4 -13.23 -39.42 -3.13
CA GLU A 4 -14.27 -39.48 -2.09
C GLU A 4 -13.68 -39.09 -0.73
N TYR A 5 -14.44 -38.32 0.04
CA TYR A 5 -14.08 -37.97 1.42
C TYR A 5 -15.33 -37.86 2.30
N SER A 6 -15.14 -37.92 3.61
CA SER A 6 -16.21 -37.82 4.60
C SER A 6 -16.08 -36.55 5.42
N PHE A 7 -17.20 -36.12 6.02
CA PHE A 7 -17.23 -35.00 6.96
C PHE A 7 -18.03 -35.40 8.19
N ASP A 8 -17.43 -35.34 9.38
CA ASP A 8 -18.04 -35.79 10.64
C ASP A 8 -18.76 -34.68 11.43
N GLY A 9 -18.60 -33.42 11.02
CA GLY A 9 -19.07 -32.26 11.79
C GLY A 9 -17.95 -31.29 12.12
N GLU A 10 -16.72 -31.78 12.17
CA GLU A 10 -15.53 -31.01 12.52
C GLU A 10 -14.43 -31.14 11.46
N LEU A 11 -14.19 -32.37 10.99
CA LEU A 11 -13.07 -32.73 10.13
C LEU A 11 -13.53 -33.25 8.77
N PHE A 12 -12.74 -32.95 7.75
CA PHE A 12 -12.85 -33.58 6.43
C PHE A 12 -11.79 -34.66 6.30
N LEU A 13 -12.20 -35.92 6.12
CA LEU A 13 -11.28 -37.07 6.09
C LEU A 13 -11.34 -37.81 4.76
N VAL A 14 -10.16 -38.09 4.21
CA VAL A 14 -9.97 -38.95 3.04
C VAL A 14 -9.38 -40.27 3.55
N GLU A 15 -10.06 -41.38 3.28
CA GLU A 15 -9.68 -42.70 3.79
C GLU A 15 -9.42 -43.73 2.69
N ASP A 16 -9.97 -43.53 1.49
CA ASP A 16 -9.70 -44.39 0.34
C ASP A 16 -8.24 -44.25 -0.11
N ALA A 17 -7.54 -45.38 -0.22
CA ALA A 17 -6.11 -45.41 -0.49
C ALA A 17 -5.72 -44.72 -1.82
N ALA A 18 -6.54 -44.88 -2.87
CA ALA A 18 -6.28 -44.25 -4.17
C ALA A 18 -6.46 -42.73 -4.11
N SER A 19 -7.49 -42.26 -3.40
CA SER A 19 -7.75 -40.85 -3.13
C SER A 19 -6.65 -40.22 -2.27
N VAL A 20 -6.24 -40.90 -1.19
CA VAL A 20 -5.12 -40.48 -0.32
C VAL A 20 -3.84 -40.32 -1.13
N GLN A 21 -3.46 -41.33 -1.92
CA GLN A 21 -2.25 -41.26 -2.73
C GLN A 21 -2.28 -40.13 -3.77
N SER A 22 -3.42 -39.94 -4.44
CA SER A 22 -3.60 -38.89 -5.44
C SER A 22 -3.51 -37.48 -4.83
N LEU A 23 -4.21 -37.25 -3.72
CA LEU A 23 -4.24 -35.97 -3.03
C LEU A 23 -2.91 -35.64 -2.36
N TYR A 24 -2.26 -36.63 -1.75
CA TYR A 24 -0.93 -36.45 -1.15
C TYR A 24 0.09 -36.01 -2.20
N LYS A 25 0.10 -36.65 -3.38
CA LYS A 25 0.97 -36.24 -4.51
C LYS A 25 0.65 -34.82 -5.00
N GLY A 26 -0.60 -34.38 -4.88
CA GLY A 26 -1.06 -33.02 -5.20
C GLY A 26 -0.89 -32.01 -4.06
N PHE A 27 -0.24 -32.38 -2.95
CA PHE A 27 -0.08 -31.55 -1.76
C PHE A 27 -1.42 -31.04 -1.19
N PHE A 28 -2.45 -31.89 -1.18
CA PHE A 28 -3.73 -31.61 -0.53
C PHE A 28 -3.78 -32.26 0.85
N GLY A 29 -4.34 -31.53 1.83
CA GLY A 29 -4.55 -32.02 3.19
C GLY A 29 -3.27 -32.21 3.99
N THR A 30 -3.41 -32.82 5.16
CA THR A 30 -2.30 -33.22 6.04
C THR A 30 -2.51 -34.65 6.55
N PRO A 31 -1.44 -35.41 6.87
CA PRO A 31 -1.58 -36.74 7.45
C PRO A 31 -2.39 -36.72 8.75
N PHE A 32 -3.51 -37.44 8.79
CA PHE A 32 -4.37 -37.46 9.96
C PHE A 32 -3.66 -38.16 11.13
N LYS A 33 -3.57 -37.48 12.28
CA LYS A 33 -2.82 -37.96 13.47
C LYS A 33 -1.38 -38.40 13.15
N GLY A 34 -0.75 -37.78 12.14
CA GLY A 34 0.62 -38.08 11.72
C GLY A 34 0.79 -39.40 10.96
N LYS A 35 -0.30 -40.10 10.62
CA LYS A 35 -0.28 -41.31 9.80
C LYS A 35 -0.69 -40.99 8.36
N GLY A 36 0.05 -41.54 7.39
CA GLY A 36 -0.16 -41.27 5.96
C GLY A 36 -1.24 -42.12 5.29
N ASP A 37 -1.98 -42.92 6.05
CA ASP A 37 -3.09 -43.76 5.58
C ASP A 37 -4.38 -42.97 5.40
N LYS A 38 -4.49 -41.79 6.04
CA LYS A 38 -5.63 -40.88 5.94
C LYS A 38 -5.16 -39.44 5.80
N LEU A 39 -5.93 -38.63 5.09
CA LEU A 39 -5.67 -37.19 4.98
C LEU A 39 -6.80 -36.37 5.59
N GLU A 40 -6.43 -35.40 6.40
CA GLU A 40 -7.32 -34.33 6.85
C GLU A 40 -7.25 -33.15 5.88
N LEU A 41 -8.38 -32.78 5.29
CA LEU A 41 -8.49 -31.63 4.40
C LEU A 41 -8.91 -30.39 5.18
N SER A 42 -8.34 -29.24 4.82
CA SER A 42 -8.94 -27.96 5.22
C SER A 42 -10.31 -27.77 4.55
N PRO A 43 -11.22 -26.98 5.14
CA PRO A 43 -12.51 -26.72 4.52
C PRO A 43 -12.41 -26.12 3.10
N GLU A 44 -11.43 -25.23 2.87
CA GLU A 44 -11.20 -24.67 1.54
C GLU A 44 -10.75 -25.74 0.54
N GLU A 45 -9.87 -26.68 0.92
CA GLU A 45 -9.45 -27.80 0.08
C GLU A 45 -10.60 -28.76 -0.22
N ALA A 46 -11.41 -29.12 0.78
CA ALA A 46 -12.58 -29.97 0.59
C ALA A 46 -13.56 -29.36 -0.44
N LEU A 47 -13.91 -28.08 -0.24
CA LEU A 47 -14.79 -27.36 -1.17
C LEU A 47 -14.19 -27.22 -2.57
N TYR A 48 -12.87 -27.04 -2.70
CA TYR A 48 -12.20 -26.98 -4.00
C TYR A 48 -12.28 -28.33 -4.73
N LEU A 49 -12.02 -29.43 -4.04
CA LEU A 49 -12.10 -30.76 -4.63
C LEU A 49 -13.53 -31.07 -5.12
N MET A 50 -14.53 -30.64 -4.37
CA MET A 50 -15.93 -30.77 -4.77
C MET A 50 -16.28 -29.88 -5.98
N ASP A 51 -15.88 -28.61 -5.95
CA ASP A 51 -16.21 -27.62 -7.01
C ASP A 51 -15.58 -27.97 -8.36
N VAL A 52 -14.26 -28.21 -8.39
CA VAL A 52 -13.51 -28.30 -9.66
C VAL A 52 -12.85 -29.65 -9.94
N ARG A 53 -12.87 -30.59 -8.98
CA ARG A 53 -12.25 -31.93 -9.15
C ARG A 53 -13.25 -33.08 -9.13
N ASN A 54 -14.55 -32.79 -9.20
CA ASN A 54 -15.63 -33.78 -9.22
C ASN A 54 -15.55 -34.77 -8.03
N ALA A 55 -15.17 -34.26 -6.85
CA ALA A 55 -15.09 -35.05 -5.63
C ALA A 55 -16.45 -35.08 -4.91
N SER A 56 -16.77 -36.20 -4.27
CA SER A 56 -17.99 -36.36 -3.48
C SER A 56 -17.68 -36.36 -1.97
N CYS A 57 -18.59 -35.79 -1.19
CA CYS A 57 -18.49 -35.74 0.27
C CYS A 57 -19.70 -36.37 0.93
N LYS A 58 -19.50 -37.25 1.93
CA LYS A 58 -20.58 -37.87 2.71
C LYS A 58 -20.54 -37.40 4.17
N LYS A 59 -21.71 -37.06 4.75
CA LYS A 59 -21.92 -36.79 6.18
C LYS A 59 -22.98 -37.75 6.71
N GLY A 60 -22.63 -38.62 7.65
CA GLY A 60 -23.54 -39.66 8.16
C GLY A 60 -24.11 -40.55 7.05
N GLY A 61 -23.30 -40.90 6.06
CA GLY A 61 -23.69 -41.71 4.90
C GLY A 61 -24.47 -40.98 3.80
N LYS A 62 -24.89 -39.72 4.02
CA LYS A 62 -25.60 -38.92 3.02
C LYS A 62 -24.66 -38.00 2.25
N GLU A 63 -24.77 -38.00 0.93
CA GLU A 63 -24.01 -37.08 0.07
C GLU A 63 -24.36 -35.63 0.39
N GLN A 64 -23.35 -34.76 0.38
CA GLN A 64 -23.44 -33.35 0.71
C GLN A 64 -23.22 -32.50 -0.53
N SER A 65 -24.01 -31.43 -0.67
CA SER A 65 -23.75 -30.39 -1.67
C SER A 65 -22.73 -29.37 -1.19
N PHE A 66 -22.16 -28.60 -2.12
CA PHE A 66 -21.24 -27.51 -1.82
C PHE A 66 -21.81 -26.55 -0.77
N ASN A 67 -23.06 -26.09 -0.97
CA ASN A 67 -23.71 -25.15 -0.07
C ASN A 67 -23.98 -25.77 1.32
N ALA A 68 -24.27 -27.07 1.40
CA ALA A 68 -24.47 -27.76 2.68
C ALA A 68 -23.18 -27.77 3.51
N LEU A 69 -22.03 -28.01 2.87
CA LEU A 69 -20.72 -27.94 3.53
C LEU A 69 -20.32 -26.50 3.86
N ALA A 70 -20.38 -25.60 2.88
CA ALA A 70 -19.96 -24.20 3.02
C ALA A 70 -20.74 -23.45 4.11
N LYS A 71 -22.03 -23.76 4.30
CA LYS A 71 -22.88 -23.17 5.36
C LYS A 71 -22.30 -23.37 6.76
N GLN A 72 -21.58 -24.46 7.00
CA GLN A 72 -20.97 -24.75 8.31
C GLN A 72 -19.81 -23.82 8.66
N PHE A 73 -19.27 -23.12 7.65
CA PHE A 73 -18.13 -22.21 7.79
C PHE A 73 -18.49 -20.75 7.48
N LYS A 74 -19.78 -20.43 7.29
CA LYS A 74 -20.25 -19.09 6.91
C LYS A 74 -19.80 -17.98 7.87
N ASP A 75 -19.66 -18.30 9.15
CA ASP A 75 -19.29 -17.35 10.21
C ASP A 75 -17.77 -17.27 10.42
N ARG A 76 -16.97 -18.09 9.71
CA ARG A 76 -15.51 -17.99 9.73
C ARG A 76 -15.07 -16.74 8.97
N LYS A 77 -14.21 -15.92 9.59
CA LYS A 77 -13.72 -14.67 9.01
C LYS A 77 -13.12 -14.89 7.62
N LYS A 78 -13.64 -14.16 6.63
CA LYS A 78 -13.15 -14.15 5.25
C LYS A 78 -13.16 -15.52 4.56
N PHE A 79 -14.03 -16.45 4.97
CA PHE A 79 -14.04 -17.82 4.45
C PHE A 79 -14.10 -17.90 2.92
N LEU A 80 -15.10 -17.27 2.29
CA LEU A 80 -15.21 -17.27 0.82
C LEU A 80 -14.04 -16.57 0.13
N ALA A 81 -13.53 -15.48 0.71
CA ALA A 81 -12.35 -14.79 0.15
C ALA A 81 -11.10 -15.68 0.18
N ARG A 82 -10.90 -16.45 1.26
CA ARG A 82 -9.82 -17.45 1.37
C ARG A 82 -10.00 -18.58 0.36
N TYR A 83 -11.22 -19.11 0.25
CA TYR A 83 -11.56 -20.15 -0.71
C TYR A 83 -11.31 -19.72 -2.16
N PHE A 84 -11.84 -18.56 -2.59
CA PHE A 84 -11.64 -18.07 -3.96
C PHE A 84 -10.17 -17.78 -4.27
N CYS A 85 -9.40 -17.26 -3.31
CA CYS A 85 -7.97 -17.05 -3.45
C CYS A 85 -7.22 -18.39 -3.63
N MET A 86 -7.51 -19.37 -2.77
CA MET A 86 -6.91 -20.70 -2.86
C MET A 86 -7.28 -21.39 -4.18
N ARG A 87 -8.54 -21.29 -4.62
CA ARG A 87 -9.01 -21.84 -5.89
C ARG A 87 -8.24 -21.25 -7.06
N ASP A 88 -8.17 -19.92 -7.18
CA ASP A 88 -7.44 -19.25 -8.27
C ASP A 88 -5.96 -19.69 -8.32
N TRP A 89 -5.33 -19.87 -7.15
CA TRP A 89 -3.95 -20.35 -7.08
C TRP A 89 -3.81 -21.81 -7.56
N ARG A 90 -4.73 -22.69 -7.14
CA ARG A 90 -4.76 -24.10 -7.54
C ARG A 90 -5.11 -24.28 -9.02
N ASP A 91 -6.02 -23.46 -9.56
CA ASP A 91 -6.39 -23.44 -10.99
C ASP A 91 -5.19 -23.06 -11.87
N ARG A 92 -4.26 -22.24 -11.36
CA ARG A 92 -2.98 -21.92 -12.02
C ARG A 92 -1.93 -23.03 -11.89
N GLY A 93 -2.28 -24.18 -11.31
CA GLY A 93 -1.36 -25.31 -11.09
C GLY A 93 -0.36 -25.10 -9.95
N LEU A 94 -0.56 -24.10 -9.09
CA LEU A 94 0.31 -23.82 -7.96
C LEU A 94 -0.21 -24.52 -6.70
N VAL A 95 0.70 -24.86 -5.80
CA VAL A 95 0.36 -25.38 -4.47
C VAL A 95 0.02 -24.19 -3.55
N ALA A 96 -1.18 -24.17 -2.98
CA ALA A 96 -1.61 -23.19 -2.00
C ALA A 96 -1.69 -23.83 -0.60
N ARG A 97 -0.86 -23.36 0.33
CA ARG A 97 -0.83 -23.82 1.73
C ARG A 97 -0.93 -22.64 2.70
N PRO A 98 -1.49 -22.83 3.90
CA PRO A 98 -1.51 -21.81 4.93
C PRO A 98 -0.11 -21.34 5.31
N VAL A 99 0.05 -20.03 5.54
CA VAL A 99 1.32 -19.44 5.99
C VAL A 99 1.79 -20.01 7.34
N SER A 100 0.88 -20.56 8.16
CA SER A 100 1.23 -21.23 9.42
C SER A 100 2.06 -22.50 9.24
N GLU A 101 2.04 -23.11 8.05
CA GLU A 101 2.86 -24.28 7.72
C GLU A 101 4.25 -23.90 7.19
N ALA A 102 4.52 -22.60 7.03
CA ALA A 102 5.78 -22.11 6.50
C ALA A 102 6.95 -22.43 7.45
N SER A 103 7.67 -23.53 7.18
CA SER A 103 8.87 -23.93 7.91
C SER A 103 10.12 -23.57 7.10
N GLY A 104 10.49 -22.28 7.11
CA GLY A 104 11.69 -21.82 6.40
C GLY A 104 11.75 -20.31 6.17
N SER A 105 12.88 -19.84 5.63
CA SER A 105 13.03 -18.46 5.16
C SER A 105 12.56 -18.37 3.72
N TYR A 106 11.32 -17.92 3.50
CA TYR A 106 10.73 -17.75 2.16
C TYR A 106 11.23 -16.49 1.42
N GLY A 107 12.42 -16.02 1.77
CA GLY A 107 12.95 -14.73 1.33
C GLY A 107 12.19 -13.54 1.92
N ARG A 108 12.79 -12.36 1.85
CA ARG A 108 12.07 -11.10 2.04
C ARG A 108 11.65 -10.61 0.66
N ALA A 109 10.54 -9.88 0.60
CA ALA A 109 10.23 -9.10 -0.60
C ALA A 109 11.47 -8.27 -0.98
N PRO A 110 11.82 -8.18 -2.28
CA PRO A 110 13.01 -7.47 -2.71
C PRO A 110 12.97 -6.03 -2.19
N SER A 111 13.92 -5.68 -1.33
CA SER A 111 14.05 -4.30 -0.84
C SER A 111 14.85 -3.49 -1.84
N VAL A 112 14.20 -2.59 -2.56
CA VAL A 112 14.91 -1.63 -3.43
C VAL A 112 15.50 -0.54 -2.54
N LYS A 113 16.84 -0.44 -2.54
CA LYS A 113 17.53 0.67 -1.88
C LYS A 113 17.60 1.85 -2.85
N TYR A 114 16.93 2.94 -2.51
CA TYR A 114 17.01 4.17 -3.28
C TYR A 114 18.22 5.01 -2.85
N PRO A 115 18.88 5.73 -3.77
CA PRO A 115 19.96 6.65 -3.41
C PRO A 115 19.38 7.75 -2.51
N SER A 116 19.95 7.88 -1.31
CA SER A 116 19.57 8.89 -0.33
C SER A 116 20.79 9.70 0.06
N THR A 117 20.57 10.94 0.43
CA THR A 117 21.61 11.87 0.89
C THR A 117 21.15 12.49 2.21
N ASP A 118 22.06 12.68 3.17
CA ASP A 118 21.74 13.46 4.37
C ASP A 118 21.49 14.92 3.96
N TYR A 119 20.24 15.36 4.03
CA TYR A 119 19.81 16.65 3.54
C TYR A 119 19.63 17.65 4.68
N LYS A 120 20.28 18.80 4.53
CA LYS A 120 20.11 19.95 5.42
C LYS A 120 19.37 21.05 4.66
N SER A 121 18.20 21.42 5.18
CA SER A 121 17.43 22.54 4.63
C SER A 121 18.28 23.82 4.61
N PRO A 122 18.23 24.63 3.55
CA PRO A 122 18.83 25.95 3.60
C PRO A 122 18.11 26.83 4.61
N ARG A 123 18.85 27.80 5.16
CA ARG A 123 18.26 28.83 6.03
C ARG A 123 17.42 29.78 5.18
N VAL A 124 16.16 29.92 5.55
CA VAL A 124 15.20 30.81 4.87
C VAL A 124 15.30 32.21 5.49
N LYS A 125 15.60 33.21 4.67
CA LYS A 125 15.76 34.62 5.09
C LYS A 125 14.51 35.47 4.88
N ALA A 126 13.38 34.86 4.52
CA ALA A 126 12.10 35.55 4.34
C ALA A 126 11.09 35.23 5.45
N LYS A 127 10.09 36.09 5.59
CA LYS A 127 8.86 35.80 6.35
C LYS A 127 7.80 35.25 5.39
N ALA A 128 7.11 34.19 5.78
CA ALA A 128 5.97 33.66 5.05
C ALA A 128 4.64 34.03 5.74
N LEU A 129 3.64 34.41 4.95
CA LEU A 129 2.27 34.65 5.41
C LEU A 129 1.46 33.36 5.20
N PHE A 130 1.05 32.72 6.30
CA PHE A 130 0.20 31.54 6.28
C PHE A 130 -1.28 31.90 6.26
N PHE A 131 -2.01 31.25 5.36
CA PHE A 131 -3.45 31.34 5.15
C PHE A 131 -4.11 30.04 5.65
N PRO A 132 -4.73 30.05 6.84
CA PRO A 132 -5.33 28.85 7.43
C PRO A 132 -6.43 28.23 6.57
N ASP A 133 -7.16 29.06 5.82
CA ASP A 133 -8.30 28.59 5.04
C ASP A 133 -7.92 27.79 3.79
N ASP A 134 -6.68 27.92 3.31
CA ASP A 134 -6.18 27.11 2.19
C ASP A 134 -5.12 26.12 2.64
N LEU A 135 -4.57 26.29 3.86
CA LEU A 135 -3.37 25.62 4.33
C LEU A 135 -2.14 25.90 3.43
N PHE A 136 -2.01 27.15 2.98
CA PHE A 136 -0.88 27.63 2.18
C PHE A 136 -0.12 28.74 2.86
N ALA A 137 1.18 28.83 2.62
CA ALA A 137 1.98 29.99 2.95
C ALA A 137 2.54 30.67 1.70
N VAL A 138 2.67 31.99 1.74
CA VAL A 138 3.24 32.79 0.65
C VAL A 138 4.50 33.50 1.15
N ILE A 139 5.59 33.38 0.38
CA ILE A 139 6.76 34.25 0.48
C ILE A 139 6.67 35.24 -0.68
N ASP A 140 6.64 36.53 -0.35
CA ASP A 140 6.52 37.64 -1.29
C ASP A 140 7.87 38.24 -1.68
N GLU A 141 8.96 37.88 -1.00
CA GLU A 141 10.35 38.17 -1.37
C GLU A 141 10.79 37.36 -2.60
N PRO A 142 10.90 37.98 -3.80
CA PRO A 142 11.04 37.22 -5.05
C PRO A 142 12.36 36.45 -5.17
N GLU A 143 13.46 37.03 -4.69
CA GLU A 143 14.80 36.41 -4.76
C GLU A 143 14.88 35.15 -3.89
N GLU A 144 14.44 35.25 -2.64
CA GLU A 144 14.42 34.11 -1.71
C GLU A 144 13.44 33.03 -2.19
N GLY A 145 12.26 33.43 -2.68
CA GLY A 145 11.27 32.51 -3.21
C GLY A 145 11.73 31.79 -4.47
N ALA A 146 12.41 32.51 -5.38
CA ALA A 146 13.01 31.93 -6.59
C ALA A 146 14.09 30.92 -6.22
N LYS A 147 14.98 31.26 -5.28
CA LYS A 147 16.06 30.39 -4.82
C LYS A 147 15.52 29.08 -4.26
N LEU A 148 14.56 29.12 -3.34
CA LEU A 148 13.94 27.93 -2.75
C LEU A 148 13.28 27.03 -3.81
N TYR A 149 12.70 27.59 -4.85
CA TYR A 149 12.08 26.81 -5.92
C TYR A 149 13.09 26.27 -6.93
N ASP A 150 14.05 27.09 -7.38
CA ASP A 150 14.97 26.71 -8.44
C ASP A 150 16.08 25.76 -7.95
N GLU A 151 16.57 25.95 -6.71
CA GLU A 151 17.67 25.15 -6.14
C GLU A 151 17.18 23.92 -5.37
N GLU A 152 16.11 24.07 -4.57
CA GLU A 152 15.62 23.05 -3.63
C GLU A 152 14.27 22.44 -4.01
N TRP A 153 13.63 23.03 -5.02
CA TRP A 153 12.29 22.69 -5.48
C TRP A 153 11.25 22.68 -4.37
N PHE A 154 11.28 23.64 -3.45
CA PHE A 154 10.16 23.91 -2.54
C PHE A 154 9.10 24.78 -3.22
N GLY A 155 7.84 24.53 -2.89
CA GLY A 155 6.70 25.32 -3.34
C GLY A 155 6.47 25.33 -4.84
N GLN A 156 5.75 26.37 -5.26
CA GLN A 156 5.56 26.78 -6.64
C GLN A 156 5.88 28.27 -6.73
N TYR A 157 7.01 28.61 -7.37
CA TYR A 157 7.32 30.01 -7.69
C TYR A 157 6.56 30.45 -8.93
N ALA A 158 6.07 31.70 -8.94
CA ALA A 158 5.32 32.26 -10.06
C ALA A 158 4.13 31.36 -10.46
N THR A 159 3.77 31.34 -11.74
CA THR A 159 2.68 30.51 -12.26
C THR A 159 3.18 29.14 -12.66
N TYR A 160 2.40 28.09 -12.38
CA TYR A 160 2.73 26.72 -12.77
C TYR A 160 2.98 26.65 -14.28
N LYS A 161 4.16 26.13 -14.67
CA LYS A 161 4.65 26.09 -16.07
C LYS A 161 4.80 27.46 -16.77
N SER A 162 4.76 28.57 -16.03
CA SER A 162 5.00 29.91 -16.57
C SER A 162 5.83 30.74 -15.57
N ARG A 163 7.15 30.61 -15.67
CA ARG A 163 8.13 31.20 -14.73
C ARG A 163 8.20 32.73 -14.78
N LYS A 164 7.79 33.34 -15.91
CA LYS A 164 7.79 34.79 -16.14
C LYS A 164 6.51 35.49 -15.67
N HIS A 165 5.51 34.74 -15.18
CA HIS A 165 4.22 35.28 -14.78
C HIS A 165 3.99 35.14 -13.27
N GLY A 166 4.19 36.24 -12.53
CA GLY A 166 4.13 36.30 -11.06
C GLY A 166 5.50 36.19 -10.39
N SER A 167 5.58 36.61 -9.13
CA SER A 167 6.85 36.78 -8.40
C SER A 167 6.87 36.18 -6.99
N PHE A 168 5.80 35.48 -6.60
CA PHE A 168 5.67 34.93 -5.25
C PHE A 168 5.80 33.41 -5.24
N LEU A 169 6.38 32.89 -4.15
CA LEU A 169 6.46 31.47 -3.84
C LEU A 169 5.25 31.05 -3.00
N LYS A 170 4.54 30.01 -3.43
CA LYS A 170 3.45 29.38 -2.66
C LYS A 170 3.94 28.03 -2.12
N LEU A 171 3.74 27.81 -0.84
CA LEU A 171 4.12 26.59 -0.12
C LEU A 171 2.85 25.91 0.39
N ASP A 172 2.74 24.59 0.20
CA ASP A 172 1.69 23.83 0.89
C ASP A 172 2.00 23.69 2.39
N ALA A 173 1.06 23.16 3.18
CA ALA A 173 1.27 23.02 4.62
C ALA A 173 2.44 22.09 5.00
N TYR A 174 2.75 21.06 4.21
CA TYR A 174 3.87 20.17 4.50
C TYR A 174 5.20 20.90 4.31
N GLU A 175 5.34 21.61 3.18
CA GLU A 175 6.50 22.45 2.88
C GLU A 175 6.64 23.61 3.88
N THR A 176 5.52 24.21 4.30
CA THR A 176 5.47 25.28 5.30
C THR A 176 6.02 24.82 6.64
N VAL A 177 5.51 23.70 7.17
CA VAL A 177 5.97 23.14 8.44
C VAL A 177 7.44 22.72 8.35
N PHE A 178 7.84 22.10 7.24
CA PHE A 178 9.22 21.66 7.03
C PHE A 178 10.21 22.83 7.03
N LEU A 179 9.95 23.88 6.24
CA LEU A 179 10.84 25.05 6.15
C LEU A 179 10.85 25.86 7.46
N ALA A 180 9.75 25.89 8.20
CA ALA A 180 9.72 26.53 9.51
C ALA A 180 10.58 25.75 10.54
N ARG A 181 10.49 24.42 10.56
CA ARG A 181 11.25 23.56 11.50
C ARG A 181 12.73 23.44 11.15
N HIS A 182 13.05 23.19 9.88
CA HIS A 182 14.40 22.84 9.42
C HIS A 182 15.14 24.01 8.77
N GLY A 183 14.40 24.95 8.16
CA GLY A 183 14.97 26.14 7.49
C GLY A 183 14.94 27.42 8.33
N GLY A 184 14.29 27.40 9.50
CA GLY A 184 14.13 28.58 10.35
C GLY A 184 13.26 29.69 9.74
N MET A 185 12.39 29.34 8.78
CA MET A 185 11.46 30.28 8.14
C MET A 185 10.51 30.88 9.17
N LYS A 186 10.38 32.21 9.19
CA LYS A 186 9.46 32.92 10.09
C LYS A 186 8.05 32.93 9.51
N LEU A 187 7.06 32.78 10.38
CA LEU A 187 5.64 32.79 10.03
C LEU A 187 4.88 33.90 10.78
N ASN A 188 3.69 34.25 10.31
CA ASN A 188 2.73 35.10 11.04
C ASN A 188 2.02 34.36 12.20
N VAL A 189 2.15 33.04 12.26
CA VAL A 189 1.59 32.17 13.30
C VAL A 189 2.64 31.18 13.78
N SER A 190 2.40 30.47 14.89
CA SER A 190 3.30 29.40 15.32
C SER A 190 3.20 28.16 14.41
N VAL A 191 4.25 27.34 14.37
CA VAL A 191 4.25 26.07 13.61
C VAL A 191 3.16 25.12 14.15
N GLU A 192 2.95 25.11 15.46
CA GLU A 192 1.92 24.30 16.12
C GLU A 192 0.52 24.75 15.69
N SER A 193 0.32 26.04 15.42
CA SER A 193 -0.94 26.56 14.88
C SER A 193 -1.18 26.06 13.46
N VAL A 194 -0.15 26.05 12.60
CA VAL A 194 -0.24 25.47 11.24
C VAL A 194 -0.63 24.00 11.32
N VAL A 195 0.06 23.21 12.15
CA VAL A 195 -0.23 21.77 12.33
C VAL A 195 -1.65 21.57 12.86
N LYS A 196 -2.08 22.36 13.85
CA LYS A 196 -3.44 22.28 14.41
C LYS A 196 -4.51 22.54 13.35
N GLU A 197 -4.35 23.57 12.52
CA GLU A 197 -5.30 23.85 11.44
C GLU A 197 -5.29 22.75 10.37
N ALA A 198 -4.12 22.18 10.06
CA ALA A 198 -4.01 21.08 9.13
C ALA A 198 -4.69 19.80 9.65
N VAL A 199 -4.49 19.44 10.92
CA VAL A 199 -5.11 18.27 11.57
C VAL A 199 -6.63 18.39 11.64
N LYS A 200 -7.18 19.59 11.88
CA LYS A 200 -8.64 19.82 11.85
C LYS A 200 -9.28 19.44 10.52
N ARG A 201 -8.60 19.73 9.41
CA ARG A 201 -9.07 19.43 8.04
C ARG A 201 -8.75 18.02 7.61
N ARG A 202 -7.65 17.48 8.13
CA ARG A 202 -7.08 16.21 7.73
C ARG A 202 -6.52 15.50 8.97
N PRO A 203 -7.31 14.63 9.62
CA PRO A 203 -6.88 13.96 10.85
C PRO A 203 -5.58 13.16 10.74
N ASP A 204 -5.25 12.67 9.54
CA ASP A 204 -4.02 11.93 9.24
C ASP A 204 -2.82 12.82 8.82
N PHE A 205 -2.94 14.15 8.95
CA PHE A 205 -1.90 15.10 8.53
C PHE A 205 -0.54 14.81 9.15
N GLU A 206 -0.47 14.48 10.44
CA GLU A 206 0.81 14.20 11.10
C GLU A 206 1.49 12.95 10.53
N SER A 207 0.71 11.92 10.19
CA SER A 207 1.25 10.71 9.53
C SER A 207 1.78 11.04 8.13
N LEU A 208 1.07 11.89 7.38
CA LEU A 208 1.50 12.35 6.06
C LEU A 208 2.75 13.23 6.15
N TYR A 209 2.80 14.13 7.14
CA TYR A 209 3.94 15.00 7.38
C TYR A 209 5.18 14.21 7.81
N ALA A 210 5.04 13.20 8.68
CA ALA A 210 6.17 12.36 9.08
C ALA A 210 6.82 11.65 7.88
N VAL A 211 6.00 11.16 6.93
CA VAL A 211 6.51 10.61 5.66
C VAL A 211 7.13 11.72 4.81
N PHE A 212 6.48 12.87 4.69
CA PHE A 212 7.03 13.99 3.92
C PHE A 212 8.42 14.41 4.42
N GLU A 213 8.55 14.58 5.74
CA GLU A 213 9.77 14.97 6.42
C GLU A 213 10.88 13.93 6.27
N ASP A 214 10.59 12.64 6.48
CA ASP A 214 11.58 11.56 6.34
C ASP A 214 12.19 11.53 4.93
N TRP A 215 11.37 11.67 3.89
CA TRP A 215 11.89 11.67 2.53
C TRP A 215 12.61 12.97 2.15
N ARG A 216 12.16 14.14 2.63
CA ARG A 216 12.88 15.41 2.43
C ARG A 216 14.25 15.39 3.10
N LEU A 217 14.35 14.90 4.35
CA LEU A 217 15.61 14.76 5.07
C LEU A 217 16.58 13.77 4.42
N ARG A 218 16.09 12.89 3.52
CA ARG A 218 16.89 11.99 2.68
C ARG A 218 17.22 12.57 1.30
N GLY A 219 16.94 13.86 1.08
CA GLY A 219 17.28 14.61 -0.13
C GLY A 219 16.29 14.48 -1.28
N PHE A 220 15.19 13.76 -1.11
CA PHE A 220 14.19 13.64 -2.17
C PHE A 220 13.34 14.90 -2.28
N VAL A 221 12.80 15.17 -3.48
CA VAL A 221 11.77 16.20 -3.67
C VAL A 221 10.40 15.53 -3.63
N LEU A 222 9.52 16.04 -2.78
CA LEU A 222 8.14 15.59 -2.68
C LEU A 222 7.23 16.73 -3.12
N LYS A 223 6.28 16.38 -3.99
CA LYS A 223 5.22 17.27 -4.45
C LYS A 223 3.89 16.56 -4.32
N THR A 224 2.79 17.32 -4.35
CA THR A 224 1.44 16.73 -4.35
C THR A 224 1.28 15.63 -5.41
N GLY A 225 0.76 14.48 -4.99
CA GLY A 225 0.42 13.35 -5.87
C GLY A 225 -0.98 13.48 -6.50
N PHE A 226 -1.65 14.63 -6.34
CA PHE A 226 -3.06 14.82 -6.71
C PHE A 226 -3.38 14.37 -8.15
N LYS A 227 -2.53 14.71 -9.13
CA LYS A 227 -2.71 14.30 -10.55
C LYS A 227 -2.63 12.79 -10.77
N PHE A 228 -2.18 12.03 -9.79
CA PHE A 228 -1.98 10.58 -9.82
C PHE A 228 -2.79 9.85 -8.74
N GLY A 229 -3.76 10.51 -8.10
CA GLY A 229 -4.59 9.89 -7.07
C GLY A 229 -3.83 9.45 -5.81
N THR A 230 -2.68 10.07 -5.54
CA THR A 230 -1.80 9.75 -4.40
C THR A 230 -1.50 10.99 -3.56
N HIS A 231 -0.96 10.79 -2.35
CA HIS A 231 -0.61 11.89 -1.45
C HIS A 231 0.57 12.69 -2.01
N PHE A 232 1.63 11.99 -2.40
CA PHE A 232 2.83 12.60 -2.94
C PHE A 232 3.30 11.93 -4.23
N ARG A 233 4.05 12.68 -5.01
CA ARG A 233 4.94 12.19 -6.07
C ARG A 233 6.37 12.55 -5.70
N LEU A 234 7.30 11.69 -6.08
CA LEU A 234 8.67 11.71 -5.59
C LEU A 234 9.66 11.91 -6.75
N TYR A 235 10.71 12.68 -6.48
CA TYR A 235 11.89 12.81 -7.33
C TYR A 235 13.16 12.52 -6.51
N PHE A 236 14.13 11.89 -7.16
CA PHE A 236 15.40 11.51 -6.54
C PHE A 236 16.24 12.72 -6.10
N PRO A 237 17.19 12.52 -5.19
CA PRO A 237 18.12 13.57 -4.78
C PRO A 237 18.80 14.25 -5.97
N GLY A 238 18.93 15.58 -5.87
CA GLY A 238 19.46 16.44 -6.94
C GLY A 238 18.44 16.88 -7.99
N ALA A 239 17.18 16.43 -7.92
CA ALA A 239 16.13 16.92 -8.79
C ALA A 239 15.83 18.41 -8.52
N ARG A 240 15.74 19.20 -9.59
CA ARG A 240 15.45 20.64 -9.55
C ARG A 240 14.32 21.00 -10.50
N ALA A 241 13.66 22.13 -10.23
CA ALA A 241 12.54 22.61 -11.05
C ALA A 241 12.94 22.89 -12.51
N ASN A 242 14.19 23.31 -12.75
CA ASN A 242 14.74 23.69 -14.05
C ASN A 242 15.97 22.84 -14.43
N ALA A 243 15.90 21.51 -14.30
CA ALA A 243 16.96 20.65 -14.82
C ALA A 243 17.11 20.89 -16.34
N SER A 244 18.29 21.34 -16.75
CA SER A 244 18.64 21.95 -18.02
C SER A 244 18.74 20.97 -19.19
N ASN A 245 17.63 20.31 -19.52
CA ASN A 245 17.36 19.68 -20.82
C ASN A 245 15.83 19.77 -21.03
N ASP A 246 15.38 20.02 -22.25
CA ASP A 246 13.98 20.29 -22.63
C ASP A 246 12.91 19.24 -22.22
N GLU A 247 13.30 18.19 -21.49
CA GLU A 247 12.42 17.23 -20.86
C GLU A 247 12.33 17.47 -19.35
N TRP A 248 11.18 17.99 -18.91
CA TRP A 248 10.80 18.02 -17.49
C TRP A 248 11.09 16.67 -16.84
N VAL A 249 11.86 16.65 -15.75
CA VAL A 249 12.08 15.41 -14.98
C VAL A 249 10.70 14.90 -14.55
N HIS A 250 10.27 13.77 -15.11
CA HIS A 250 9.00 13.15 -14.74
C HIS A 250 9.17 12.38 -13.44
N SER A 251 8.20 12.51 -12.52
CA SER A 251 8.18 11.69 -11.31
C SER A 251 7.97 10.23 -11.74
N LYS A 252 8.90 9.34 -11.36
CA LYS A 252 8.77 7.90 -11.61
C LYS A 252 7.99 7.18 -10.50
N HIS A 253 7.95 7.79 -9.31
CA HIS A 253 7.40 7.19 -8.10
C HIS A 253 6.30 8.05 -7.48
N VAL A 254 5.31 7.40 -6.90
CA VAL A 254 4.26 8.01 -6.08
C VAL A 254 4.27 7.41 -4.68
N ILE A 255 3.77 8.18 -3.71
CA ILE A 255 3.67 7.76 -2.32
C ILE A 255 2.23 7.96 -1.86
N HIS A 256 1.63 6.89 -1.38
CA HIS A 256 0.32 6.91 -0.73
C HIS A 256 0.47 6.34 0.69
N VAL A 257 0.48 7.23 1.68
CA VAL A 257 0.57 6.86 3.09
C VAL A 257 -0.71 6.15 3.55
N PHE A 258 -0.53 5.07 4.32
CA PHE A 258 -1.61 4.36 5.00
C PHE A 258 -1.29 4.33 6.51
N PRO A 259 -1.91 5.21 7.32
CA PRO A 259 -1.67 5.27 8.77
C PRO A 259 -1.98 3.95 9.48
N ARG A 260 -1.32 3.67 10.61
CA ARG A 260 -1.43 2.38 11.32
C ARG A 260 -2.82 2.08 11.86
N ASP A 261 -3.54 3.12 12.24
CA ASP A 261 -4.89 3.09 12.79
C ASP A 261 -5.97 3.21 11.70
N ALA A 262 -5.57 3.55 10.47
CA ALA A 262 -6.51 3.70 9.37
C ALA A 262 -7.15 2.36 8.99
N ARG A 263 -8.45 2.43 8.71
CA ARG A 263 -9.25 1.30 8.22
C ARG A 263 -9.97 1.75 6.96
N LEU A 264 -9.75 1.03 5.88
CA LEU A 264 -10.35 1.32 4.58
C LEU A 264 -11.04 0.09 4.04
N LEU A 265 -12.07 0.30 3.22
CA LEU A 265 -12.55 -0.76 2.35
C LEU A 265 -11.44 -1.17 1.39
N ILE A 266 -11.35 -2.47 1.07
CA ILE A 266 -10.30 -3.00 0.18
C ILE A 266 -10.32 -2.28 -1.19
N SER A 267 -11.51 -1.93 -1.69
CA SER A 267 -11.70 -1.18 -2.94
C SER A 267 -11.13 0.25 -2.87
N GLU A 268 -11.21 0.91 -1.72
CA GLU A 268 -10.67 2.25 -1.52
C GLU A 268 -9.15 2.23 -1.43
N TRP A 269 -8.60 1.26 -0.69
CA TRP A 269 -7.15 1.05 -0.61
C TRP A 269 -6.56 0.69 -1.99
N ALA A 270 -7.20 -0.21 -2.73
CA ALA A 270 -6.75 -0.61 -4.06
C ALA A 270 -6.88 0.51 -5.11
N ARG A 271 -7.74 1.52 -4.89
CA ARG A 271 -7.94 2.64 -5.83
C ARG A 271 -6.64 3.39 -6.10
N ALA A 272 -5.87 3.71 -5.05
CA ALA A 272 -4.60 4.43 -5.19
C ALA A 272 -3.59 3.66 -6.04
N ILE A 273 -3.46 2.35 -5.77
CA ILE A 273 -2.56 1.44 -6.51
C ILE A 273 -2.97 1.34 -7.98
N ARG A 274 -4.28 1.22 -8.25
CA ARG A 274 -4.81 1.11 -9.61
C ARG A 274 -4.53 2.36 -10.45
N VAL A 275 -4.69 3.56 -9.86
CA VAL A 275 -4.39 4.82 -10.56
C VAL A 275 -2.89 4.92 -10.84
N ALA A 276 -2.03 4.59 -9.88
CA ALA A 276 -0.57 4.62 -10.06
C ALA A 276 -0.11 3.70 -11.21
N HIS A 277 -0.60 2.45 -11.24
CA HIS A 277 -0.32 1.52 -12.34
C HIS A 277 -0.85 2.03 -13.68
N GLY A 278 -2.03 2.66 -13.69
CA GLY A 278 -2.63 3.24 -14.91
C GLY A 278 -1.78 4.34 -15.55
N VAL A 279 -1.02 5.10 -14.75
CA VAL A 279 -0.11 6.16 -15.23
C VAL A 279 1.37 5.74 -15.26
N LYS A 280 1.63 4.43 -15.18
CA LYS A 280 2.98 3.82 -15.22
C LYS A 280 3.93 4.45 -14.19
N LYS A 281 3.46 4.61 -12.96
CA LYS A 281 4.24 5.06 -11.80
C LYS A 281 4.41 3.89 -10.84
N THR A 282 5.58 3.78 -10.24
CA THR A 282 5.82 2.89 -9.11
C THR A 282 5.24 3.48 -7.83
#